data_AF-A0A3M8P8U8-F1
#
_entry.id   AF-A0A3M8P8U8-F1
#
_cell.length_a   1.000
_cell.length_b   1.000
_cell.length_c   1.000
_cell.angle_alpha   90.00
_cell.angle_beta   90.00
_cell.angle_gamma   90.00
#
_symmetry.space_group_name_H-M   'P 1'
#
loop_
_entity.id
_entity.type
_entity.pdbx_description
1 polymer ?
#
loop_
_entity_poly.entity_id
_entity_poly.type
_entity_poly.pdbx_seq_one_letter_code
_entity_poly.pdbx_strand_id
1 'polypeptide(L)'
;MFKKGVMAFGVSLALILSAGAPGFAAGAETNQEVEKALSGIEKTNNKIDFEIEKNESKADRFYAHYKNKSTLEKNSAKQERLQVKYQQKRDKLIADLRVKAEKMTVKEISKASKAGVETEIYLTPGQFGDVEALIDPIRVIGW
;
A
#
# COMPACT_ATOMS: atom_id res chain seq x y z
N MET A 1 19.08 4.98 -16.57
CA MET A 1 19.18 4.30 -15.27
C MET A 1 17.85 3.64 -14.99
N PHE A 2 17.91 2.36 -14.62
CA PHE A 2 16.90 1.30 -14.67
C PHE A 2 15.42 1.73 -14.74
N LYS A 3 14.80 1.42 -15.90
CA LYS A 3 13.35 1.25 -16.02
C LYS A 3 12.98 0.09 -15.09
N LYS A 4 12.56 0.40 -13.86
CA LYS A 4 12.04 -0.62 -12.95
C LYS A 4 10.74 -1.12 -13.58
N GLY A 5 10.77 -2.36 -14.05
CA GLY A 5 9.62 -3.04 -14.61
C GLY A 5 8.51 -3.00 -13.57
N VAL A 6 7.32 -2.61 -14.03
CA VAL A 6 6.08 -2.72 -13.27
C VAL A 6 5.93 -4.20 -12.93
N MET A 7 6.27 -4.57 -11.70
CA MET A 7 5.97 -5.90 -11.18
C MET A 7 4.50 -5.86 -10.83
N ALA A 8 3.65 -5.97 -11.86
CA ALA A 8 2.24 -6.26 -11.70
C ALA A 8 2.16 -7.66 -11.10
N PHE A 9 2.22 -7.75 -9.77
CA PHE A 9 1.67 -8.89 -9.05
C PHE A 9 0.15 -8.75 -9.11
N GLY A 10 -0.38 -9.05 -10.29
CA GLY A 10 -1.80 -9.30 -10.46
C GLY A 10 -2.19 -10.38 -9.46
N VAL A 11 -3.18 -10.07 -8.64
CA VAL A 11 -3.86 -11.04 -7.78
C VAL A 11 -4.29 -12.19 -8.70
N SER A 12 -3.55 -13.30 -8.63
CA SER A 12 -3.97 -14.55 -9.22
C SER A 12 -5.26 -14.92 -8.50
N LEU A 13 -6.39 -14.66 -9.16
CA LEU A 13 -7.67 -15.21 -8.81
C LEU A 13 -7.53 -16.73 -8.97
N ALA A 14 -7.09 -17.41 -7.92
CA ALA A 14 -7.14 -18.86 -7.84
C ALA A 14 -8.63 -19.23 -7.79
N LEU A 15 -9.24 -19.37 -8.96
CA LEU A 15 -10.51 -20.05 -9.15
C LEU A 15 -10.32 -21.50 -8.67
N ILE A 16 -10.59 -21.74 -7.39
CA ILE A 16 -10.73 -23.09 -6.84
C ILE A 16 -12.04 -23.63 -7.43
N LEU A 17 -11.94 -24.20 -8.63
CA LEU A 17 -12.99 -25.04 -9.20
C LEU A 17 -13.00 -26.36 -8.42
N SER A 18 -13.77 -26.41 -7.34
CA SER A 18 -14.07 -27.65 -6.62
C SER A 18 -15.07 -28.50 -7.42
N ALA A 19 -14.58 -29.15 -8.47
CA ALA A 19 -15.30 -30.24 -9.12
C ALA A 19 -14.97 -31.55 -8.40
N GLY A 20 -15.86 -32.02 -7.51
CA GLY A 20 -15.83 -33.41 -7.03
C GLY A 20 -16.31 -33.64 -5.59
N ALA A 21 -17.62 -33.74 -5.38
CA ALA A 21 -18.34 -34.62 -4.43
C ALA A 21 -19.73 -34.02 -4.12
N PRO A 22 -20.83 -34.81 -4.13
CA PRO A 22 -22.19 -34.30 -3.96
C PRO A 22 -22.55 -33.92 -2.49
N GLY A 23 -21.56 -33.66 -1.63
CA GLY A 23 -21.78 -33.50 -0.18
C GLY A 23 -21.39 -32.16 0.43
N PHE A 24 -20.60 -31.32 -0.26
CA PHE A 24 -20.18 -30.00 0.24
C PHE A 24 -19.92 -29.07 -0.95
N ALA A 25 -20.99 -28.55 -1.54
CA ALA A 25 -20.93 -27.46 -2.51
C ALA A 25 -21.75 -26.28 -1.99
N ALA A 26 -21.36 -25.76 -0.82
CA ALA A 26 -21.56 -24.34 -0.51
C ALA A 26 -20.32 -23.60 -1.02
N GLY A 27 -20.06 -23.71 -2.33
CA GLY A 27 -19.09 -22.84 -2.98
C GLY A 27 -19.70 -21.45 -2.94
N ALA A 28 -19.00 -20.50 -2.35
CA ALA A 28 -19.27 -19.06 -2.36
C ALA A 28 -20.18 -18.64 -3.52
N GLU A 29 -21.49 -18.51 -3.29
CA GLU A 29 -22.38 -18.01 -4.33
C GLU A 29 -22.05 -16.55 -4.51
N THR A 30 -21.31 -16.25 -5.59
CA THR A 30 -20.92 -14.89 -5.90
C THR A 30 -22.19 -14.13 -6.31
N ASN A 31 -22.72 -13.32 -5.39
CA ASN A 31 -23.87 -12.48 -5.65
C ASN A 31 -23.42 -11.05 -6.02
N GLN A 32 -24.35 -10.22 -6.49
CA GLN A 32 -24.04 -8.86 -6.93
C GLN A 32 -23.41 -7.99 -5.83
N GLU A 33 -23.68 -8.26 -4.54
CA GLU A 33 -23.11 -7.53 -3.42
C GLU A 33 -21.65 -7.92 -3.19
N VAL A 34 -21.34 -9.22 -3.28
CA VAL A 34 -19.97 -9.75 -3.25
C VAL A 34 -19.15 -9.17 -4.39
N GLU A 35 -19.65 -9.18 -5.63
CA GLU A 35 -18.94 -8.59 -6.79
C GLU A 35 -18.62 -7.10 -6.59
N LYS A 36 -19.60 -6.34 -6.06
CA LYS A 36 -19.41 -4.92 -5.75
C LYS A 36 -18.36 -4.71 -4.66
N ALA A 37 -18.35 -5.55 -3.62
CA ALA A 37 -17.36 -5.51 -2.56
C ALA A 37 -15.95 -5.81 -3.08
N LEU A 38 -15.78 -6.85 -3.89
CA LEU A 38 -14.51 -7.20 -4.52
C LEU A 38 -13.98 -6.05 -5.40
N SER A 39 -14.83 -5.46 -6.25
CA SER A 39 -14.46 -4.28 -7.05
C SER A 39 -14.10 -3.06 -6.18
N GLY A 40 -14.79 -2.89 -5.05
CA GLY A 40 -14.51 -1.83 -4.07
C GLY A 40 -13.14 -1.97 -3.42
N ILE A 41 -12.77 -3.20 -3.04
CA ILE A 41 -11.44 -3.55 -2.52
C ILE A 41 -10.36 -3.26 -3.57
N GLU A 42 -10.52 -3.74 -4.80
CA GLU A 42 -9.56 -3.51 -5.88
C GLU A 42 -9.31 -2.02 -6.12
N LYS A 43 -10.39 -1.23 -6.22
CA LYS A 43 -10.30 0.23 -6.39
C LYS A 43 -9.62 0.91 -5.20
N THR A 44 -9.80 0.38 -4.00
CA THR A 44 -9.18 0.92 -2.79
C THR A 44 -7.69 0.61 -2.75
N ASN A 45 -7.30 -0.62 -3.07
CA ASN A 45 -5.90 -1.01 -3.17
C ASN A 45 -5.16 -0.21 -4.24
N ASN A 46 -5.74 -0.05 -5.44
CA ASN A 46 -5.15 0.78 -6.50
C ASN A 46 -4.95 2.25 -6.07
N LYS A 47 -5.82 2.78 -5.20
CA LYS A 47 -5.65 4.13 -4.62
C LYS A 47 -4.54 4.17 -3.57
N ILE A 48 -4.41 3.12 -2.75
CA ILE A 48 -3.31 2.99 -1.80
C ILE A 48 -1.99 2.95 -2.56
N ASP A 49 -1.87 2.10 -3.58
CA ASP A 49 -0.67 1.98 -4.42
C ASP A 49 -0.30 3.31 -5.07
N PHE A 50 -1.27 4.01 -5.66
CA PHE A 50 -1.03 5.35 -6.21
C PHE A 50 -0.52 6.35 -5.16
N GLU A 51 -1.05 6.30 -3.93
CA GLU A 51 -0.58 7.17 -2.86
C GLU A 51 0.80 6.76 -2.34
N ILE A 52 1.15 5.46 -2.35
CA ILE A 52 2.50 4.99 -2.08
C ILE A 52 3.46 5.60 -3.09
N GLU A 53 3.29 5.34 -4.39
CA GLU A 53 4.18 5.82 -5.47
C GLU A 53 4.38 7.34 -5.44
N LYS A 54 3.29 8.07 -5.21
CA LYS A 54 3.29 9.53 -5.10
C LYS A 54 4.14 10.01 -3.92
N ASN A 55 4.10 9.32 -2.79
CA ASN A 55 4.87 9.69 -1.60
C ASN A 55 6.31 9.17 -1.66
N GLU A 56 6.58 8.01 -2.28
CA GLU A 56 7.94 7.57 -2.62
C GLU A 56 8.65 8.63 -3.48
N SER A 57 7.99 9.07 -4.56
CA SER A 57 8.51 10.12 -5.44
C SER A 57 8.80 11.44 -4.71
N LYS A 58 8.02 11.80 -3.69
CA LYS A 58 8.27 12.99 -2.87
C LYS A 58 9.44 12.79 -1.91
N ALA A 59 9.53 11.63 -1.27
CA ALA A 59 10.61 11.28 -0.37
C ALA A 59 11.96 11.26 -1.10
N ASP A 60 12.00 10.71 -2.32
CA ASP A 60 13.18 10.73 -3.19
C ASP A 60 13.65 12.16 -3.50
N ARG A 61 12.72 13.08 -3.78
CA ARG A 61 13.05 14.50 -3.96
C ARG A 61 13.60 15.13 -2.69
N PHE A 62 13.02 14.81 -1.53
CA PHE A 62 13.53 15.30 -0.25
C PHE A 62 14.94 14.79 0.03
N TYR A 63 15.19 13.51 -0.26
CA TYR A 63 16.48 12.88 -0.06
C TYR A 63 17.54 13.45 -1.01
N ALA A 64 17.24 13.57 -2.31
CA ALA A 64 18.14 14.17 -3.29
C ALA A 64 18.51 15.61 -2.93
N HIS A 65 17.52 16.40 -2.51
CA HIS A 65 17.76 17.78 -2.06
C HIS A 65 18.61 17.84 -0.78
N TYR A 66 18.37 16.96 0.19
CA TYR A 66 19.21 16.82 1.38
C TYR A 66 20.66 16.48 1.00
N LYS A 67 20.86 15.45 0.16
CA LYS A 67 22.20 15.02 -0.28
C LYS A 67 22.95 16.13 -0.98
N ASN A 68 22.31 16.85 -1.91
CA ASN A 68 22.94 17.98 -2.60
C ASN A 68 23.42 19.05 -1.61
N LYS A 69 22.53 19.50 -0.70
CA LYS A 69 22.90 20.52 0.29
C LYS A 69 23.97 20.04 1.27
N SER A 70 23.88 18.80 1.74
CA SER A 70 24.82 18.25 2.71
C SER A 70 26.23 18.12 2.12
N THR A 71 26.36 17.76 0.83
CA THR A 71 27.67 17.64 0.16
C THR A 71 28.36 18.99 0.01
N LEU A 72 27.61 20.08 -0.15
CA LEU A 72 28.16 21.43 -0.30
C LEU A 72 28.43 22.13 1.03
N GLU A 73 27.74 21.72 2.10
CA GLU A 73 27.90 22.29 3.43
C GLU A 73 29.14 21.72 4.12
N LYS A 74 30.05 22.59 4.58
CA LYS A 74 31.29 22.21 5.27
C LYS A 74 31.16 22.24 6.79
N ASN A 75 30.16 22.93 7.32
CA ASN A 75 29.91 23.02 8.76
C ASN A 75 29.11 21.82 9.24
N SER A 76 29.71 21.00 10.12
CA SER A 76 29.10 19.78 10.66
C SER A 76 27.76 20.02 11.36
N ALA A 77 27.64 21.07 12.17
CA ALA A 77 26.39 21.41 12.84
C ALA A 77 25.26 21.80 11.86
N LYS A 78 25.59 22.41 10.72
CA LYS A 78 24.62 22.67 9.66
C LYS A 78 24.25 21.41 8.88
N GLN A 79 25.19 20.49 8.65
CA GLN A 79 24.90 19.19 8.05
C GLN A 79 23.93 18.38 8.91
N GLU A 80 24.16 18.32 10.22
CA GLU A 80 23.26 17.66 11.17
C GLU A 80 21.85 18.25 11.13
N ARG A 81 21.73 19.58 11.12
CA ARG A 81 20.42 20.26 10.97
C ARG A 81 19.74 19.95 9.64
N LEU A 82 20.48 19.77 8.55
CA LEU A 82 19.92 19.36 7.26
C LEU A 82 19.38 17.92 7.32
N GLN A 83 20.11 17.01 7.98
CA GLN A 83 19.69 15.63 8.18
C GLN A 83 18.42 15.55 9.04
N VAL A 84 18.37 16.24 10.18
CA VAL A 84 17.19 16.27 11.05
C VAL A 84 15.96 16.80 10.31
N LYS A 85 16.12 17.91 9.55
CA LYS A 85 15.02 18.47 8.75
C LYS A 85 14.53 17.52 7.66
N TYR A 86 15.45 16.76 7.05
CA TYR A 86 15.10 15.74 6.06
C TYR A 86 14.29 14.61 6.71
N GLN A 87 14.80 14.05 7.81
CA GLN A 87 14.15 12.97 8.55
C GLN A 87 12.74 13.39 8.99
N GLN A 88 12.59 14.56 9.62
CA GLN A 88 11.27 15.09 10.02
C GLN A 88 10.26 15.18 8.86
N LYS A 89 10.71 15.63 7.68
CA LYS A 89 9.83 15.73 6.50
C LYS A 89 9.44 14.37 5.96
N ARG A 90 10.39 13.44 5.86
CA ARG A 90 10.18 12.07 5.39
C ARG A 90 9.27 11.30 6.36
N ASP A 91 9.53 11.39 7.65
CA ASP A 91 8.79 10.64 8.67
C ASP A 91 7.34 11.15 8.77
N LYS A 92 7.15 12.47 8.68
CA LYS A 92 5.80 13.05 8.57
C LYS A 92 5.07 12.56 7.33
N LEU A 93 5.75 12.51 6.18
CA LEU A 93 5.16 12.03 4.92
C LEU A 93 4.68 10.57 5.04
N ILE A 94 5.50 9.71 5.65
CA ILE A 94 5.17 8.30 5.89
C ILE A 94 4.00 8.18 6.88
N ALA A 95 4.00 8.95 7.97
CA ALA A 95 2.92 8.96 8.95
C ALA A 95 1.58 9.40 8.34
N ASP A 96 1.59 10.49 7.56
CA ASP A 96 0.39 10.99 6.87
C ASP A 96 -0.14 9.95 5.87
N LEU A 97 0.74 9.24 5.15
CA LEU A 97 0.36 8.16 4.23
C LEU A 97 -0.28 6.99 4.99
N ARG A 98 0.32 6.53 6.09
CA ARG A 98 -0.21 5.42 6.90
C ARG A 98 -1.61 5.70 7.42
N VAL A 99 -1.82 6.88 8.02
CA VAL A 99 -3.15 7.29 8.50
C VAL A 99 -4.18 7.31 7.36
N LYS A 100 -3.76 7.76 6.18
CA LYS A 100 -4.63 7.81 5.00
C LYS A 100 -4.96 6.41 4.49
N ALA A 101 -3.97 5.51 4.40
CA ALA A 101 -4.14 4.13 3.97
C ALA A 101 -5.03 3.36 4.95
N GLU A 102 -4.74 3.40 6.25
CA GLU A 102 -5.54 2.79 7.31
C GLU A 102 -7.02 3.21 7.23
N LYS A 103 -7.28 4.51 7.06
CA LYS A 103 -8.65 5.02 6.93
C LYS A 103 -9.38 4.46 5.71
N MET A 104 -8.68 4.26 4.59
CA MET A 104 -9.26 3.66 3.38
C MET A 104 -9.50 2.16 3.59
N THR A 105 -8.51 1.46 4.15
CA THR A 105 -8.51 0.03 4.46
C THR A 105 -9.66 -0.33 5.40
N VAL A 106 -9.73 0.29 6.59
CA VAL A 106 -10.79 0.05 7.58
C VAL A 106 -12.18 0.31 6.99
N LYS A 107 -12.32 1.39 6.21
CA LYS A 107 -13.61 1.74 5.59
C LYS A 107 -14.06 0.67 4.61
N GLU A 108 -13.16 0.15 3.80
CA GLU A 108 -13.52 -0.82 2.76
C GLU A 108 -13.71 -2.23 3.34
N ILE A 109 -12.88 -2.65 4.30
CA ILE A 109 -13.08 -3.89 5.08
C ILE A 109 -14.47 -3.91 5.71
N SER A 110 -14.92 -2.80 6.31
CA SER A 110 -16.26 -2.73 6.91
C SER A 110 -17.39 -2.90 5.90
N LYS A 111 -17.20 -2.50 4.63
CA LYS A 111 -18.19 -2.75 3.57
C LYS A 111 -18.13 -4.18 3.06
N ALA A 112 -16.92 -4.69 2.84
CA ALA A 112 -16.67 -6.03 2.36
C ALA A 112 -17.27 -7.09 3.31
N SER A 113 -17.04 -6.92 4.62
CA SER A 113 -17.58 -7.80 5.65
C SER A 113 -19.12 -7.82 5.66
N LYS A 114 -19.79 -6.70 5.39
CA LYS A 114 -21.27 -6.65 5.27
C LYS A 114 -21.81 -7.42 4.07
N ALA A 115 -20.99 -7.57 3.02
CA ALA A 115 -21.31 -8.34 1.83
C ALA A 115 -20.89 -9.81 1.94
N GLY A 116 -20.37 -10.27 3.09
CA GLY A 116 -19.90 -11.64 3.29
C GLY A 116 -18.46 -11.90 2.86
N VAL A 117 -17.71 -10.87 2.43
CA VAL A 117 -16.31 -11.02 2.03
C VAL A 117 -15.39 -10.99 3.25
N GLU A 118 -14.58 -12.03 3.40
CA GLU A 118 -13.55 -12.13 4.43
C GLU A 118 -12.23 -11.50 3.93
N THR A 119 -11.65 -10.63 4.75
CA THR A 119 -10.45 -9.86 4.38
C THR A 119 -9.44 -9.78 5.51
N GLU A 120 -8.17 -9.68 5.17
CA GLU A 120 -7.07 -9.36 6.09
C GLU A 120 -6.29 -8.13 5.63
N ILE A 121 -5.54 -7.52 6.55
CA ILE A 121 -4.57 -6.47 6.22
C ILE A 121 -3.27 -7.13 5.81
N TYR A 122 -2.78 -6.81 4.60
CA TYR A 122 -1.50 -7.29 4.09
C TYR A 122 -0.51 -6.13 4.02
N LEU A 123 0.59 -6.19 4.77
CA LEU A 123 1.59 -5.14 4.81
C LEU A 123 2.50 -5.19 3.58
N THR A 124 2.49 -4.13 2.78
CA THR A 124 3.36 -3.96 1.60
C THR A 124 4.47 -2.95 1.88
N PRO A 125 5.73 -3.22 1.48
CA PRO A 125 6.82 -2.28 1.64
C PRO A 125 6.78 -1.17 0.57
N GLY A 126 7.06 0.07 0.97
CA GLY A 126 7.37 1.19 0.08
C GLY A 126 8.72 1.82 0.41
N GLN A 127 9.47 2.27 -0.61
CA GLN A 127 10.78 2.90 -0.47
C GLN A 127 10.66 4.43 -0.45
N PHE A 128 10.93 5.04 0.69
CA PHE A 128 10.79 6.49 0.91
C PHE A 128 12.17 7.14 1.08
N GLY A 129 12.81 7.48 -0.03
CA GLY A 129 14.17 8.03 -0.02
C GLY A 129 15.16 6.96 0.44
N ASP A 130 15.69 7.09 1.64
CA ASP A 130 16.70 6.20 2.23
C ASP A 130 16.14 5.16 3.22
N VAL A 131 14.81 5.07 3.38
CA VAL A 131 14.17 4.10 4.30
C VAL A 131 13.03 3.36 3.63
N GLU A 132 12.78 2.14 4.08
CA GLU A 132 11.58 1.39 3.76
C GLU A 132 10.52 1.59 4.84
N ALA A 133 9.25 1.65 4.44
CA ALA A 133 8.13 1.69 5.38
C ALA A 133 6.98 0.80 4.89
N LEU A 134 6.40 0.03 5.82
CA LEU A 134 5.22 -0.79 5.57
C LEU A 134 3.94 0.06 5.55
N ILE A 135 3.08 -0.23 4.57
CA ILE A 135 1.75 0.33 4.32
C ILE A 135 0.74 -0.82 4.24
N ASP A 136 -0.53 -0.56 4.54
CA ASP A 136 -1.56 -1.55 4.87
C ASP A 136 -2.70 -1.70 3.83
N PRO A 137 -2.44 -2.28 2.64
CA PRO A 137 -3.49 -2.75 1.72
C PRO A 137 -4.40 -3.87 2.28
N ILE A 138 -5.47 -4.15 1.52
CA ILE A 138 -6.46 -5.18 1.83
C ILE A 138 -6.16 -6.44 1.00
N ARG A 139 -6.19 -7.62 1.63
CA ARG A 139 -6.20 -8.92 0.96
C ARG A 139 -7.52 -9.64 1.23
N VAL A 140 -8.11 -10.21 0.18
CA VAL A 140 -9.28 -11.08 0.29
C VAL A 140 -8.83 -12.51 0.61
N ILE A 141 -9.47 -13.15 1.59
CA ILE A 141 -9.15 -14.52 2.02
C ILE A 141 -10.32 -15.51 1.85
N GLY A 142 -11.54 -15.01 1.62
CA GLY A 142 -12.74 -15.81 1.38
C GLY A 142 -13.96 -14.93 1.09
N TRP A 143 -15.03 -15.53 0.57
CA TRP A 143 -16.37 -14.95 0.39
C TRP A 143 -17.37 -16.08 0.10
#